data_AF-A0A9E5B0H7-F1
#
_entry.id   AF-A0A9E5B0H7-F1
#
_cell.length_a   1.000
_cell.length_b   1.000
_cell.length_c   1.000
_cell.angle_alpha   90.00
_cell.angle_beta   90.00
_cell.angle_gamma   90.00
#
_symmetry.space_group_name_H-M   'P 1'
#
loop_
_entity.id
_entity.type
_entity.pdbx_description
1 polymer ?
#
loop_
_entity_poly.entity_id
_entity_poly.type
_entity_poly.pdbx_seq_one_letter_code
_entity_poly.pdbx_strand_id
1 'polypeptide(L)'
;MKFEEPDNGAKERADIELEDIRILSEHKSLGYLPVDTIEERTGGTVEDEIAKAKQRGFTPLLFNSKETQIGFQGALFVYHEKSLYDLLKKHEALLTKNHWPTDCERFVRRIATEWVPTTNVELYDLIAEAFGDKFRATDFNT
;
A
#
# COMPACT_ATOMS: atom_id res chain seq x y z
N MET A 1 -38.65 16.53 16.10
CA MET A 1 -37.22 16.53 15.71
C MET A 1 -36.62 15.24 16.20
N LYS A 2 -36.37 14.28 15.30
CA LYS A 2 -35.54 13.10 15.62
C LYS A 2 -34.12 13.49 15.26
N PHE A 3 -33.22 13.43 16.25
CA PHE A 3 -31.80 13.40 15.99
C PHE A 3 -31.51 12.02 15.41
N GLU A 4 -31.14 11.96 14.14
CA GLU A 4 -30.52 10.75 13.59
C GLU A 4 -29.13 10.65 14.22
N GLU A 5 -28.94 9.60 15.02
CA GLU A 5 -27.63 9.23 15.55
C GLU A 5 -26.71 8.95 14.35
N PRO A 6 -25.44 9.41 14.39
CA PRO A 6 -24.53 9.17 13.29
C PRO A 6 -24.31 7.66 13.11
N ASP A 7 -24.41 7.22 11.85
CA ASP A 7 -24.19 5.84 11.42
C ASP A 7 -22.78 5.36 11.82
N ASN A 8 -22.71 4.60 12.90
CA ASN A 8 -21.47 4.10 13.48
C ASN A 8 -20.75 3.10 12.55
N GLY A 9 -21.46 2.50 11.59
CA GLY A 9 -20.93 1.53 10.63
C GLY A 9 -20.08 2.12 9.50
N ALA A 10 -20.35 3.36 9.07
CA ALA A 10 -19.50 4.07 8.11
C ALA A 10 -18.15 4.47 8.70
N LYS A 11 -18.13 4.77 10.01
CA LYS A 11 -16.91 5.15 10.74
C LYS A 11 -15.98 3.96 10.96
N GLU A 12 -16.53 2.82 11.36
CA GLU A 12 -15.77 1.56 11.56
C GLU A 12 -15.14 1.04 10.26
N ARG A 13 -15.77 1.25 9.09
CA ARG A 13 -15.21 0.88 7.77
C ARG A 13 -14.16 1.87 7.27
N ALA A 14 -14.34 3.16 7.57
CA ALA A 14 -13.38 4.21 7.22
C ALA A 14 -12.03 4.01 7.92
N ASP A 15 -12.05 3.50 9.15
CA ASP A 15 -10.82 3.20 9.90
C ASP A 15 -10.05 2.05 9.23
N ILE A 16 -10.71 0.96 8.81
CA ILE A 16 -10.08 -0.23 8.20
C ILE A 16 -9.31 0.10 6.90
N GLU A 17 -9.84 0.97 6.04
CA GLU A 17 -9.16 1.34 4.79
C GLU A 17 -7.93 2.23 5.06
N LEU A 18 -8.02 3.13 6.05
CA LEU A 18 -6.90 4.00 6.44
C LEU A 18 -5.81 3.25 7.20
N GLU A 19 -6.13 2.13 7.86
CA GLU A 19 -5.15 1.26 8.49
C GLU A 19 -4.08 0.79 7.49
N ASP A 20 -4.40 0.68 6.20
CA ASP A 20 -3.45 0.19 5.20
C ASP A 20 -2.18 1.05 5.13
N ILE A 21 -2.35 2.38 5.12
CA ILE A 21 -1.24 3.34 5.11
C ILE A 21 -0.85 3.84 6.51
N ARG A 22 -1.58 3.43 7.56
CA ARG A 22 -1.35 3.90 8.94
C ARG A 22 -0.73 2.85 9.87
N ILE A 23 -0.93 1.57 9.61
CA ILE A 23 -0.41 0.46 10.42
C ILE A 23 0.59 -0.32 9.57
N LEU A 24 1.85 0.14 9.59
CA LEU A 24 2.98 -0.56 9.00
C LEU A 24 3.83 -1.19 10.10
N SER A 25 4.44 -2.33 9.80
CA SER A 25 5.24 -3.11 10.74
C SER A 25 6.36 -3.88 10.05
N GLU A 26 7.08 -4.69 10.82
CA GLU A 26 8.05 -5.65 10.29
C GLU A 26 7.42 -6.72 9.38
N HIS A 27 6.12 -6.96 9.51
CA HIS A 27 5.36 -7.95 8.73
C HIS A 27 4.40 -7.32 7.70
N LYS A 28 4.34 -5.99 7.63
CA LYS A 28 3.59 -5.21 6.65
C LYS A 28 4.39 -3.96 6.34
N SER A 29 5.28 -4.07 5.38
CA SER A 29 6.25 -3.03 5.06
C SER A 29 5.72 -1.94 4.14
N LEU A 30 4.59 -2.18 3.47
CA LEU A 30 4.00 -1.32 2.45
C LEU A 30 2.47 -1.27 2.61
N GLY A 31 1.90 -0.11 2.29
CA GLY A 31 0.46 0.09 2.14
C GLY A 31 0.18 1.15 1.07
N TYR A 32 -1.03 1.16 0.54
CA TYR A 32 -1.49 2.20 -0.37
C TYR A 32 -2.95 2.56 -0.15
N LEU A 33 -3.31 3.79 -0.51
CA LEU A 33 -4.70 4.19 -0.58
C LEU A 33 -4.90 5.20 -1.73
N PRO A 34 -5.99 5.07 -2.53
CA PRO A 34 -6.35 6.09 -3.51
C PRO A 34 -6.53 7.46 -2.85
N VAL A 35 -6.13 8.52 -3.54
CA VAL A 35 -6.27 9.90 -3.05
C VAL A 35 -7.74 10.23 -2.79
N ASP A 36 -8.61 9.86 -3.72
CA ASP A 36 -10.07 10.02 -3.62
C ASP A 36 -10.62 9.37 -2.33
N THR A 37 -10.14 8.17 -2.00
CA THR A 37 -10.53 7.47 -0.76
C THR A 37 -10.01 8.19 0.48
N ILE A 38 -8.77 8.70 0.48
CA ILE A 38 -8.22 9.46 1.60
C ILE A 38 -9.07 10.71 1.88
N GLU A 39 -9.38 11.49 0.84
CA GLU A 39 -10.14 12.73 0.97
C GLU A 39 -11.58 12.45 1.44
N GLU A 40 -12.25 11.45 0.86
CA GLU A 40 -13.60 11.05 1.26
C GLU A 40 -13.67 10.58 2.72
N ARG A 41 -12.69 9.80 3.17
CA ARG A 41 -12.72 9.13 4.48
C ARG A 41 -12.23 10.00 5.62
N THR A 42 -11.25 10.87 5.37
CA THR A 42 -10.65 11.71 6.43
C THR A 42 -11.30 13.07 6.56
N GLY A 43 -11.96 13.57 5.51
CA GLY A 43 -12.38 14.98 5.43
C GLY A 43 -11.19 15.98 5.43
N GLY A 44 -9.95 15.48 5.34
CA GLY A 44 -8.71 16.25 5.21
C GLY A 44 -8.08 16.04 3.83
N THR A 45 -6.83 16.44 3.67
CA THR A 45 -6.13 16.31 2.38
C THR A 45 -5.09 15.19 2.40
N VAL A 46 -4.68 14.72 1.22
CA VAL A 46 -3.61 13.72 1.10
C VAL A 46 -2.29 14.23 1.70
N GLU A 47 -2.04 15.53 1.66
CA GLU A 47 -0.86 16.17 2.27
C GLU A 47 -0.83 15.98 3.79
N ASP A 48 -1.99 15.97 4.45
CA ASP A 48 -2.07 15.70 5.90
C ASP A 48 -1.63 14.27 6.20
N GLU A 49 -2.04 13.29 5.40
CA GLU A 49 -1.61 11.90 5.59
C GLU A 49 -0.12 11.70 5.25
N ILE A 50 0.41 12.41 4.24
CA ILE A 50 1.86 12.45 3.95
C ILE A 50 2.62 12.99 5.17
N ALA A 51 2.15 14.08 5.78
CA ALA A 51 2.78 14.66 6.96
C ALA A 51 2.74 13.69 8.16
N LYS A 52 1.58 13.05 8.42
CA LYS A 52 1.43 12.04 9.48
C LYS A 52 2.31 10.80 9.24
N ALA A 53 2.44 10.34 8.00
CA ALA A 53 3.34 9.24 7.66
C ALA A 53 4.79 9.57 7.99
N LYS A 54 5.27 10.75 7.57
CA LYS A 54 6.63 11.23 7.89
C LYS A 54 6.86 11.38 9.39
N GLN A 55 5.89 11.92 10.13
CA GLN A 55 5.98 12.05 11.60
C GLN A 55 6.14 10.69 12.31
N ARG A 56 5.60 9.62 11.72
CA ARG A 56 5.74 8.23 12.22
C ARG A 56 7.01 7.54 11.73
N GLY A 57 7.85 8.21 10.94
CA GLY A 57 9.08 7.65 10.38
C GLY A 57 8.86 6.75 9.15
N PHE A 58 7.70 6.85 8.50
CA PHE A 58 7.43 6.16 7.25
C PHE A 58 7.74 7.05 6.04
N THR A 59 8.00 6.41 4.90
CA THR A 59 8.30 7.08 3.64
C THR A 59 7.05 7.09 2.75
N PRO A 60 6.43 8.25 2.50
CA PRO A 60 5.31 8.37 1.56
C PRO A 60 5.79 8.62 0.14
N LEU A 61 5.08 8.05 -0.84
CA LEU A 61 5.20 8.33 -2.27
C LEU A 61 3.81 8.59 -2.84
N LEU A 62 3.58 9.80 -3.33
CA LEU A 62 2.33 10.18 -3.99
C LEU A 62 2.50 10.04 -5.51
N PHE A 63 1.58 9.32 -6.13
CA PHE A 63 1.49 9.16 -7.58
C PHE A 63 0.19 9.80 -8.06
N ASN A 64 0.27 10.57 -9.13
CA ASN A 64 -0.92 11.12 -9.77
C ASN A 64 -1.53 10.10 -10.77
N SER A 65 -2.74 10.39 -11.26
CA SER A 65 -3.49 9.51 -12.17
C SER A 65 -2.85 9.25 -13.54
N LYS A 66 -1.78 9.98 -13.92
CA LYS A 66 -0.97 9.67 -15.12
C LYS A 66 0.16 8.69 -14.82
N GLU A 67 0.54 8.56 -13.55
CA GLU A 67 1.64 7.71 -13.12
C GLU A 67 1.14 6.33 -12.66
N THR A 68 -0.04 6.27 -12.04
CA THR A 68 -0.65 5.03 -11.56
C THR A 68 -2.05 4.82 -12.12
N GLN A 69 -2.47 3.55 -12.22
CA GLN A 69 -3.84 3.16 -12.57
C GLN A 69 -4.76 3.02 -11.35
N ILE A 70 -4.27 3.36 -10.16
CA ILE A 70 -5.01 3.26 -8.90
C ILE A 70 -5.67 4.62 -8.58
N GLY A 71 -6.97 4.60 -8.33
CA GLY A 71 -7.73 5.81 -8.00
C GLY A 71 -7.97 6.75 -9.18
N PHE A 72 -8.88 7.71 -9.02
CA PHE A 72 -9.15 8.70 -10.07
C PHE A 72 -8.14 9.85 -10.07
N GLN A 73 -7.71 10.28 -8.88
CA GLN A 73 -6.71 11.34 -8.68
C GLN A 73 -5.29 10.78 -8.49
N GLY A 74 -5.17 9.45 -8.36
CA GLY A 74 -3.92 8.75 -8.09
C GLY A 74 -3.96 8.06 -6.72
N ALA A 75 -2.77 7.72 -6.20
CA ALA A 75 -2.65 6.96 -4.96
C ALA A 75 -1.45 7.40 -4.13
N LEU A 76 -1.63 7.35 -2.81
CA LEU A 76 -0.56 7.49 -1.83
C LEU A 76 -0.09 6.10 -1.43
N PHE A 77 1.18 5.81 -1.67
CA PHE A 77 1.88 4.66 -1.09
C PHE A 77 2.65 5.11 0.14
N VAL A 78 2.68 4.29 1.19
CA VAL A 78 3.47 4.52 2.39
C VAL A 78 4.22 3.25 2.73
N TYR A 79 5.52 3.36 3.02
CA TYR A 79 6.33 2.21 3.40
C TYR A 79 7.22 2.47 4.60
N HIS A 80 7.53 1.40 5.33
CA HIS A 80 8.51 1.41 6.40
C HIS A 80 9.87 0.99 5.83
N GLU A 81 10.77 1.97 5.66
CA GLU A 81 12.06 1.84 4.96
C GLU A 81 12.84 0.59 5.36
N LYS A 82 13.05 0.40 6.67
CA LYS A 82 13.88 -0.69 7.18
C LYS A 82 13.27 -2.06 6.88
N SER A 83 11.97 -2.25 7.12
CA SER A 83 11.35 -3.57 6.92
C SER A 83 11.22 -3.90 5.44
N LEU A 84 10.94 -2.90 4.59
CA LEU A 84 10.94 -3.11 3.14
C LEU A 84 12.36 -3.45 2.66
N TYR A 85 13.39 -2.73 3.14
CA TYR A 85 14.78 -3.05 2.79
C TYR A 85 15.16 -4.49 3.18
N ASP A 86 14.86 -4.90 4.41
CA ASP A 86 15.16 -6.25 4.90
C ASP A 86 14.43 -7.32 4.05
N LEU A 87 13.18 -7.07 3.66
CA LEU A 87 12.41 -7.93 2.76
C LEU A 87 13.04 -8.01 1.35
N LEU A 88 13.34 -6.86 0.73
CA LEU A 88 13.97 -6.85 -0.59
C LEU A 88 15.34 -7.51 -0.57
N LYS A 89 16.10 -7.35 0.52
CA LYS A 89 17.41 -7.98 0.68
C LYS A 89 17.31 -9.50 0.80
N LYS A 90 16.33 -10.01 1.56
CA LYS A 90 16.03 -11.44 1.66
C LYS A 90 15.71 -12.07 0.30
N HIS A 91 15.11 -11.30 -0.61
CA HIS A 91 14.69 -11.76 -1.94
C HIS A 91 15.51 -11.17 -3.10
N GLU A 92 16.71 -10.64 -2.84
CA GLU A 92 17.54 -9.93 -3.82
C GLU A 92 17.83 -10.77 -5.08
N ALA A 93 18.06 -12.08 -4.90
CA ALA A 93 18.29 -12.99 -6.02
C ALA A 93 17.07 -13.14 -6.93
N LEU A 94 15.87 -13.21 -6.35
CA LEU A 94 14.61 -13.27 -7.09
C LEU A 94 14.37 -11.97 -7.86
N LEU A 95 14.56 -10.83 -7.20
CA LEU A 95 14.40 -9.52 -7.82
C LEU A 95 15.37 -9.35 -8.99
N THR A 96 16.65 -9.69 -8.78
CA THR A 96 17.69 -9.60 -9.82
C THR A 96 17.38 -10.51 -11.01
N LYS A 97 16.99 -11.77 -10.76
CA LYS A 97 16.61 -12.75 -11.80
C LYS A 97 15.46 -12.24 -12.67
N ASN A 98 14.52 -11.51 -12.07
CA ASN A 98 13.35 -10.96 -12.76
C ASN A 98 13.54 -9.51 -13.26
N HIS A 99 14.75 -8.94 -13.14
CA HIS A 99 15.03 -7.53 -13.47
C HIS A 99 14.16 -6.53 -12.68
N TRP A 100 13.80 -6.89 -11.46
CA TRP A 100 13.07 -6.03 -10.53
C TRP A 100 14.00 -5.19 -9.66
N PRO A 101 13.57 -3.99 -9.24
CA PRO A 101 14.38 -3.14 -8.39
C PRO A 101 14.63 -3.77 -7.02
N THR A 102 15.85 -3.59 -6.52
CA THR A 102 16.26 -4.03 -5.18
C THR A 102 16.31 -2.89 -4.16
N ASP A 103 16.07 -1.65 -4.61
CA ASP A 103 15.92 -0.47 -3.75
C ASP A 103 14.44 -0.18 -3.48
N CYS A 104 14.16 0.29 -2.25
CA CYS A 104 12.80 0.47 -1.75
C CYS A 104 11.98 1.43 -2.62
N GLU A 105 12.51 2.61 -2.93
CA GLU A 105 11.77 3.62 -3.70
C GLU A 105 11.41 3.11 -5.10
N ARG A 106 12.38 2.58 -5.86
CA ARG A 106 12.10 2.08 -7.21
C ARG A 106 11.21 0.85 -7.19
N PHE A 107 11.32 0.00 -6.17
CA PHE A 107 10.42 -1.13 -6.00
C PHE A 107 8.97 -0.67 -5.83
N VAL A 108 8.70 0.28 -4.91
CA VAL A 108 7.35 0.84 -4.72
C VAL A 108 6.86 1.55 -5.97
N ARG A 109 7.72 2.33 -6.65
CA ARG A 109 7.37 2.94 -7.95
C ARG A 109 6.98 1.88 -8.97
N ARG A 110 7.75 0.79 -9.09
CA ARG A 110 7.46 -0.31 -10.02
C ARG A 110 6.08 -0.91 -9.73
N ILE A 111 5.75 -1.17 -8.47
CA ILE A 111 4.41 -1.65 -8.06
C ILE A 111 3.32 -0.66 -8.45
N ALA A 112 3.53 0.63 -8.18
CA ALA A 112 2.53 1.66 -8.44
C ALA A 112 2.25 1.87 -9.95
N THR A 113 3.25 1.64 -10.80
CA THR A 113 3.17 1.97 -12.24
C THR A 113 3.02 0.78 -13.17
N GLU A 114 3.36 -0.44 -12.73
CA GLU A 114 3.39 -1.62 -13.60
C GLU A 114 2.50 -2.74 -13.08
N TRP A 115 1.78 -3.37 -14.02
CA TRP A 115 1.03 -4.58 -13.71
C TRP A 115 1.98 -5.78 -13.65
N VAL A 116 1.99 -6.48 -12.53
CA VAL A 116 2.78 -7.71 -12.35
C VAL A 116 1.98 -8.88 -12.89
N PRO A 117 2.47 -9.59 -13.92
CA PRO A 117 1.78 -10.76 -14.44
C PRO A 117 1.59 -11.82 -13.35
N THR A 118 0.37 -12.32 -13.20
CA THR A 118 0.03 -13.40 -12.26
C THR A 118 0.75 -14.72 -12.57
N THR A 119 1.38 -14.82 -13.73
CA THR A 119 2.26 -15.94 -14.10
C THR A 119 3.59 -15.94 -13.34
N ASN A 120 3.99 -14.81 -12.74
CA ASN A 120 5.18 -14.72 -11.91
C ASN A 120 4.81 -14.82 -10.42
N VAL A 121 4.45 -16.04 -10.00
CA VAL A 121 3.96 -16.34 -8.65
C VAL A 121 4.95 -15.89 -7.57
N GLU A 122 6.26 -16.10 -7.78
CA GLU A 122 7.28 -15.72 -6.79
C GLU A 122 7.32 -14.20 -6.54
N LEU A 123 7.16 -13.38 -7.58
CA LEU A 123 7.08 -11.91 -7.42
C LEU A 123 5.77 -11.49 -6.77
N TYR A 124 4.67 -12.15 -7.13
CA TYR A 124 3.37 -11.87 -6.54
C TYR A 124 3.37 -12.16 -5.04
N ASP A 125 3.94 -13.30 -4.63
CA ASP A 125 4.08 -13.68 -3.22
C ASP A 125 4.95 -12.67 -2.44
N LEU A 126 6.02 -12.18 -3.04
CA LEU A 126 6.86 -11.14 -2.44
C LEU A 126 6.11 -9.82 -2.25
N ILE A 127 5.30 -9.42 -3.24
CA ILE A 127 4.49 -8.20 -3.16
C ILE A 127 3.41 -8.35 -2.08
N ALA A 128 2.74 -9.51 -2.02
CA ALA A 128 1.80 -9.84 -0.96
C ALA A 128 2.47 -9.81 0.43
N GLU A 129 3.67 -10.39 0.57
CA GLU A 129 4.47 -10.30 1.81
C GLU A 129 4.78 -8.85 2.18
N ALA A 130 5.05 -7.98 1.19
CA ALA A 130 5.29 -6.55 1.44
C ALA A 130 4.05 -5.84 2.01
N PHE A 131 2.85 -6.17 1.52
CA PHE A 131 1.56 -5.66 2.04
C PHE A 131 1.09 -6.33 3.33
N GLY A 132 1.82 -7.34 3.82
CA GLY A 132 1.39 -8.15 4.95
C GLY A 132 0.19 -9.04 4.66
N ASP A 133 -0.12 -9.22 3.38
CA ASP A 133 -1.13 -10.15 2.91
C ASP A 133 -0.58 -11.56 3.09
N LYS A 134 -1.12 -12.27 4.07
CA LYS A 134 -0.87 -13.71 4.18
C LYS A 134 -1.57 -14.38 3.01
N PHE A 135 -0.84 -14.61 1.92
CA PHE A 135 -1.35 -15.42 0.83
C PHE A 135 -1.67 -16.81 1.38
N ARG A 136 -2.97 -17.12 1.54
CA ARG A 136 -3.46 -18.49 1.69
C ARG A 136 -3.50 -19.07 0.29
N ALA A 137 -2.53 -19.90 -0.05
CA ALA A 137 -2.43 -20.59 -1.35
C ALA A 137 -3.56 -21.61 -1.63
N THR A 138 -4.81 -21.33 -1.24
CA THR A 138 -5.95 -22.26 -1.34
C THR A 138 -7.09 -21.80 -2.25
N ASP A 139 -7.10 -20.56 -2.74
CA ASP A 139 -8.30 -20.04 -3.43
C ASP A 139 -8.21 -19.99 -4.99
N PHE A 140 -7.20 -20.62 -5.60
CA PHE A 140 -7.15 -20.83 -7.05
C PHE A 140 -7.56 -22.26 -7.44
N ASN A 141 -8.70 -22.73 -6.92
CA ASN A 141 -9.39 -23.86 -7.52
C ASN A 141 -10.89 -23.78 -7.25
N THR A 142 -11.63 -23.05 -8.09
CA THR A 142 -13.00 -23.41 -8.45
C THR A 142 -13.37 -22.84 -9.81
#